data_AF-A0A0X8JKW8-F1
#
_entry.id   AF-A0A0X8JKW8-F1
#
_cell.length_a   1.000
_cell.length_b   1.000
_cell.length_c   1.000
_cell.angle_alpha   90.00
_cell.angle_beta   90.00
_cell.angle_gamma   90.00
#
_symmetry.space_group_name_H-M   'P 1'
#
loop_
_entity.id
_entity.type
_entity.pdbx_description
1 polymer ?
#
loop_
_entity_poly.entity_id
_entity_poly.type
_entity_poly.pdbx_seq_one_letter_code
_entity_poly.pdbx_strand_id
1 'polypeptide(L)'
;MPENIPTSPASSVAAAPGASNAPEDPAKRALQALLPEFYAAVGEFEDLKAAPGLSPEAVAALEKKLEFGFSMELRELLTRCAAVSMAGLSVKAAEFGPIVMPGSDALIIGEFYLYNPGDRLLMLPDDPAVYYLEQRNGAITKMADGVFNFFNKTLVKYLYSD
;
A
#
# COMPACT_ATOMS: atom_id res chain seq x y z
N MET A 1 -40.63 54.12 -17.42
CA MET A 1 -39.70 54.47 -16.32
C MET A 1 -40.44 55.43 -15.41
N PRO A 2 -40.59 55.15 -14.09
CA PRO A 2 -39.50 54.77 -13.18
C PRO A 2 -39.78 53.50 -12.32
N GLU A 3 -38.70 52.81 -11.96
CA GLU A 3 -38.64 51.76 -10.95
C GLU A 3 -38.49 52.38 -9.55
N ASN A 4 -39.19 51.80 -8.57
CA ASN A 4 -39.14 52.12 -7.14
C ASN A 4 -39.67 50.85 -6.44
N ILE A 5 -39.10 50.23 -5.40
CA ILE A 5 -38.16 50.62 -4.33
C ILE A 5 -37.57 49.29 -3.74
N PRO A 6 -36.50 49.35 -2.90
CA PRO A 6 -35.58 48.26 -2.58
C PRO A 6 -35.91 47.53 -1.26
N THR A 7 -35.29 46.36 -1.06
CA THR A 7 -34.95 45.86 0.29
C THR A 7 -33.82 44.81 0.20
N SER A 8 -32.66 45.19 0.72
CA SER A 8 -31.66 44.27 1.30
C SER A 8 -32.14 43.87 2.71
N PRO A 9 -31.71 42.73 3.33
CA PRO A 9 -30.30 42.37 3.45
C PRO A 9 -29.93 40.88 3.34
N ALA A 10 -28.62 40.69 3.15
CA ALA A 10 -27.78 39.52 3.42
C ALA A 10 -28.48 38.26 3.99
N SER A 11 -28.35 37.16 3.27
CA SER A 11 -28.24 35.83 3.86
C SER A 11 -26.90 35.24 3.48
N SER A 12 -25.96 35.39 4.40
CA SER A 12 -24.82 34.49 4.54
C SER A 12 -25.36 33.08 4.79
N VAL A 13 -25.09 32.15 3.88
CA VAL A 13 -24.92 30.75 4.26
C VAL A 13 -23.56 30.35 3.74
N ALA A 14 -22.61 30.32 4.68
CA ALA A 14 -21.33 29.67 4.52
C ALA A 14 -21.59 28.22 4.10
N ALA A 15 -21.14 27.85 2.90
CA ALA A 15 -20.86 26.45 2.61
C ALA A 15 -19.54 26.10 3.33
N ALA A 16 -19.65 25.71 4.60
CA ALA A 16 -18.60 24.97 5.26
C ALA A 16 -18.45 23.60 4.56
N PRO A 17 -17.23 23.06 4.46
CA PRO A 17 -16.88 22.00 3.54
C PRO A 17 -17.59 20.73 3.96
N GLY A 18 -18.54 20.28 3.14
CA GLY A 18 -19.13 18.97 3.27
C GLY A 18 -18.01 17.96 3.08
N ALA A 19 -17.60 17.33 4.20
CA ALA A 19 -16.78 16.14 4.19
C ALA A 19 -17.26 15.22 3.07
N SER A 20 -16.39 14.96 2.12
CA SER A 20 -16.58 13.97 1.06
C SER A 20 -16.73 12.60 1.73
N ASN A 21 -17.94 12.28 2.20
CA ASN A 21 -18.36 10.92 2.44
C ASN A 21 -18.54 10.24 1.08
N ALA A 22 -17.43 10.02 0.39
CA ALA A 22 -17.36 9.02 -0.66
C ALA A 22 -17.72 7.67 -0.01
N PRO A 23 -18.43 6.77 -0.71
CA PRO A 23 -18.63 5.41 -0.22
C PRO A 23 -17.27 4.83 0.10
N GLU A 24 -17.07 4.49 1.37
CA GLU A 24 -15.82 3.96 1.90
C GLU A 24 -15.34 2.82 1.01
N ASP A 25 -14.16 3.00 0.42
CA ASP A 25 -13.63 2.10 -0.60
C ASP A 25 -13.54 0.68 0.00
N PRO A 26 -14.19 -0.34 -0.60
CA PRO A 26 -14.18 -1.70 -0.07
C PRO A 26 -12.76 -2.27 0.05
N ALA A 27 -11.81 -1.83 -0.78
CA ALA A 27 -10.41 -2.21 -0.65
C ALA A 27 -9.75 -1.55 0.57
N LYS A 28 -10.07 -0.30 0.88
CA LYS A 28 -9.62 0.37 2.10
C LYS A 28 -10.19 -0.28 3.37
N ARG A 29 -11.45 -0.71 3.34
CA ARG A 29 -12.04 -1.51 4.44
C ARG A 29 -11.35 -2.86 4.63
N ALA A 30 -11.07 -3.56 3.53
CA ALA A 30 -10.33 -4.82 3.59
C ALA A 30 -8.90 -4.61 4.15
N LEU A 31 -8.26 -3.51 3.75
CA LEU A 31 -6.95 -3.10 4.25
C LEU A 31 -7.00 -2.78 5.75
N GLN A 32 -8.02 -2.04 6.22
CA GLN A 32 -8.22 -1.75 7.64
C GLN A 32 -8.40 -3.03 8.47
N ALA A 33 -9.17 -3.99 7.98
CA ALA A 33 -9.40 -5.25 8.67
C ALA A 33 -8.14 -6.13 8.74
N LEU A 34 -7.32 -6.10 7.68
CA LEU A 34 -6.14 -6.95 7.56
C LEU A 34 -4.90 -6.34 8.23
N LEU A 35 -4.73 -5.03 8.08
CA LEU A 35 -3.56 -4.26 8.50
C LEU A 35 -4.01 -3.06 9.36
N PRO A 36 -4.58 -3.29 10.55
CA PRO A 36 -5.24 -2.24 11.34
C PRO A 36 -4.28 -1.15 11.82
N GLU A 37 -3.07 -1.52 12.23
CA GLU A 37 -2.07 -0.54 12.72
C GLU A 37 -1.54 0.33 11.58
N PHE A 38 -1.26 -0.30 10.43
CA PHE A 38 -0.87 0.43 9.23
C PHE A 38 -1.98 1.38 8.78
N TYR A 39 -3.23 0.88 8.69
CA TYR A 39 -4.36 1.70 8.29
C TYR A 39 -4.65 2.84 9.27
N ALA A 40 -4.47 2.62 10.58
CA ALA A 40 -4.59 3.69 11.57
C ALA A 40 -3.54 4.80 11.36
N ALA A 41 -2.33 4.45 10.91
CA ALA A 41 -1.26 5.41 10.66
C ALA A 41 -1.47 6.23 9.37
N VAL A 42 -2.06 5.63 8.34
CA VAL A 42 -2.08 6.20 6.97
C VAL A 42 -3.47 6.35 6.34
N GLY A 43 -4.53 5.91 7.02
CA GLY A 43 -5.88 5.81 6.47
C GLY A 43 -6.46 7.16 6.03
N GLU A 44 -6.04 8.23 6.70
CA GLU A 44 -6.43 9.61 6.42
C GLU A 44 -5.56 10.27 5.33
N PHE A 45 -4.52 9.59 4.83
CA PHE A 45 -3.66 10.14 3.78
C PHE A 45 -4.40 10.10 2.43
N GLU A 46 -4.52 11.25 1.78
CA GLU A 46 -5.26 11.41 0.52
C GLU A 46 -4.68 10.56 -0.62
N ASP A 47 -3.38 10.30 -0.58
CA ASP A 47 -2.65 9.54 -1.59
C ASP A 47 -2.62 8.02 -1.32
N LEU A 48 -3.17 7.54 -0.19
CA LEU A 48 -3.37 6.13 0.05
C LEU A 48 -4.36 5.55 -0.96
N LYS A 49 -3.84 4.68 -1.81
CA LYS A 49 -4.61 3.91 -2.80
C LYS A 49 -4.55 2.43 -2.47
N ALA A 50 -5.72 1.80 -2.56
CA ALA A 50 -5.88 0.36 -2.43
C ALA A 50 -6.62 -0.17 -3.66
N ALA A 51 -6.27 -1.36 -4.13
CA ALA A 51 -7.04 -2.06 -5.15
C ALA A 51 -7.76 -3.28 -4.56
N PRO A 52 -8.93 -3.66 -5.13
CA PRO A 52 -9.62 -4.88 -4.73
C PRO A 52 -8.71 -6.10 -4.79
N GLY A 53 -8.93 -7.06 -3.89
CA GLY A 53 -8.20 -8.32 -3.87
C GLY A 53 -8.39 -9.19 -5.12
N LEU A 54 -7.47 -10.12 -5.32
CA LEU A 54 -7.48 -11.14 -6.36
C LEU A 54 -8.26 -12.38 -5.91
N SER A 55 -8.84 -13.12 -6.87
CA SER A 55 -9.36 -14.45 -6.55
C SER A 55 -8.22 -15.42 -6.22
N PRO A 56 -8.47 -16.49 -5.44
CA PRO A 56 -7.44 -17.50 -5.15
C PRO A 56 -6.81 -18.10 -6.41
N GLU A 57 -7.59 -18.27 -7.49
CA GLU A 57 -7.11 -18.77 -8.77
C GLU A 57 -6.17 -17.77 -9.45
N ALA A 58 -6.46 -16.48 -9.35
CA ALA A 58 -5.59 -15.43 -9.88
C ALA A 58 -4.28 -15.33 -9.08
N VAL A 59 -4.31 -15.52 -7.76
CA VAL A 59 -3.10 -15.61 -6.93
C VAL A 59 -2.26 -16.83 -7.32
N ALA A 60 -2.87 -18.01 -7.45
CA ALA A 60 -2.17 -19.22 -7.87
C ALA A 60 -1.59 -19.11 -9.29
N ALA A 61 -2.31 -18.45 -10.21
CA ALA A 61 -1.82 -18.15 -11.55
C ALA A 61 -0.60 -17.20 -11.51
N LEU A 62 -0.59 -16.25 -10.59
CA LEU A 62 0.52 -15.33 -10.39
C LEU A 62 1.76 -16.04 -9.82
N GLU A 63 1.60 -16.89 -8.79
CA GLU A 63 2.68 -17.76 -8.26
C GLU A 63 3.30 -18.60 -9.37
N LYS A 64 2.45 -19.24 -10.19
CA LYS A 64 2.90 -20.06 -11.32
C LYS A 64 3.62 -19.23 -12.39
N LYS A 65 3.12 -18.03 -12.70
CA LYS A 65 3.74 -17.13 -13.68
C LYS A 65 5.12 -16.66 -13.22
N LEU A 66 5.28 -16.42 -11.92
CA LEU A 66 6.52 -15.94 -11.32
C LEU A 66 7.47 -17.07 -10.94
N GLU A 67 7.04 -18.32 -11.08
CA GLU A 67 7.75 -19.51 -10.62
C GLU A 67 8.21 -19.40 -9.15
N PHE A 68 7.37 -18.77 -8.32
CA PHE A 68 7.68 -18.44 -6.93
C PHE A 68 6.47 -18.72 -6.02
N GLY A 69 6.68 -19.49 -4.95
CA GLY A 69 5.66 -19.77 -3.95
C GLY A 69 5.51 -18.62 -2.95
N PHE A 70 4.31 -18.10 -2.79
CA PHE A 70 4.04 -17.00 -1.86
C PHE A 70 3.89 -17.51 -0.43
N SER A 71 4.33 -16.69 0.53
CA SER A 71 4.01 -16.92 1.94
C SER A 71 2.49 -16.88 2.17
N MET A 72 2.04 -17.49 3.27
CA MET A 72 0.63 -17.47 3.65
C MET A 72 0.10 -16.03 3.78
N GLU A 73 0.86 -15.16 4.45
CA GLU A 73 0.49 -13.75 4.66
C GLU A 73 0.45 -12.96 3.34
N LEU A 74 1.37 -13.21 2.41
CA LEU A 74 1.35 -12.55 1.10
C LEU A 74 0.11 -12.97 0.30
N ARG A 75 -0.24 -14.26 0.30
CA ARG A 75 -1.46 -14.74 -0.36
C ARG A 75 -2.70 -14.09 0.23
N GLU A 76 -2.78 -14.04 1.56
CA GLU A 76 -3.90 -13.41 2.25
C GLU A 76 -4.00 -11.91 1.95
N LEU A 77 -2.87 -11.19 1.92
CA LEU A 77 -2.82 -9.80 1.47
C LEU A 77 -3.38 -9.67 0.07
N LEU A 78 -2.86 -10.42 -0.90
CA LEU A 78 -3.29 -10.31 -2.30
C LEU A 78 -4.75 -10.68 -2.53
N THR A 79 -5.30 -11.63 -1.77
CA THR A 79 -6.72 -12.01 -1.85
C THR A 79 -7.66 -10.93 -1.29
N ARG A 80 -7.18 -10.09 -0.37
CA ARG A 80 -7.97 -9.01 0.23
C ARG A 80 -7.73 -7.66 -0.46
N CYS A 81 -6.50 -7.41 -0.89
CA CYS A 81 -6.05 -6.16 -1.47
C CYS A 81 -4.89 -6.43 -2.45
N ALA A 82 -5.15 -6.32 -3.75
CA ALA A 82 -4.15 -6.65 -4.78
C ALA A 82 -3.08 -5.57 -4.94
N ALA A 83 -3.33 -4.36 -4.45
CA ALA A 83 -2.39 -3.26 -4.49
C ALA A 83 -2.59 -2.32 -3.32
N VAL A 84 -1.49 -1.93 -2.68
CA VAL A 84 -1.41 -0.87 -1.67
C VAL A 84 -0.32 0.10 -2.13
N SER A 85 -0.63 1.38 -2.26
CA SER A 85 0.37 2.38 -2.64
C SER A 85 0.10 3.75 -2.06
N MET A 86 1.18 4.48 -1.78
CA MET A 86 1.22 5.88 -1.36
C MET A 86 2.59 6.46 -1.70
N ALA A 87 2.82 7.75 -1.41
CA ALA A 87 4.14 8.35 -1.53
C ALA A 87 5.19 7.53 -0.76
N GLY A 88 6.18 7.02 -1.50
CA GLY A 88 7.28 6.23 -0.92
C GLY A 88 6.98 4.75 -0.67
N LEU A 89 5.78 4.24 -0.95
CA LEU A 89 5.47 2.80 -0.84
C LEU A 89 4.62 2.33 -2.03
N SER A 90 5.02 1.24 -2.68
CA SER A 90 4.24 0.58 -3.73
C SER A 90 4.33 -0.94 -3.57
N VAL A 91 3.22 -1.59 -3.22
CA VAL A 91 3.10 -3.05 -3.19
C VAL A 91 1.92 -3.42 -4.06
N LYS A 92 2.17 -3.84 -5.31
CA LYS A 92 1.11 -4.17 -6.28
C LYS A 92 1.39 -5.50 -6.94
N ALA A 93 0.42 -6.41 -6.91
CA ALA A 93 0.56 -7.75 -7.50
C ALA A 93 1.01 -7.71 -8.98
N ALA A 94 0.57 -6.71 -9.73
CA ALA A 94 0.93 -6.51 -11.14
C ALA A 94 2.40 -6.10 -11.36
N GLU A 95 3.05 -5.56 -10.33
CA GLU A 95 4.44 -5.11 -10.35
C GLU A 95 5.41 -6.17 -9.80
N PHE A 96 4.88 -7.30 -9.32
CA PHE A 96 5.73 -8.39 -8.82
C PHE A 96 6.56 -8.97 -9.96
N GLY A 97 7.82 -9.25 -9.67
CA GLY A 97 8.75 -9.73 -10.68
C GLY A 97 9.96 -10.43 -10.09
N PRO A 98 10.52 -11.42 -10.81
CA PRO A 98 11.74 -12.07 -10.37
C PRO A 98 12.91 -11.09 -10.43
N ILE A 99 13.84 -11.24 -9.49
CA ILE A 99 15.16 -10.61 -9.56
C ILE A 99 16.22 -11.67 -9.35
N VAL A 100 17.19 -11.70 -10.25
CA VAL A 100 18.35 -12.57 -10.14
C VAL A 100 19.36 -11.87 -9.24
N MET A 101 19.60 -12.44 -8.06
CA MET A 101 20.67 -12.00 -7.17
C MET A 101 21.80 -13.03 -7.18
N PRO A 102 23.06 -12.61 -6.90
CA PRO A 102 24.16 -13.55 -6.76
C PRO A 102 23.86 -14.59 -5.67
N GLY A 103 23.58 -15.84 -6.08
CA GLY A 103 23.35 -16.95 -5.17
C GLY A 103 21.91 -17.18 -4.71
N SER A 104 20.93 -16.40 -5.17
CA SER A 104 19.51 -16.69 -4.92
C SER A 104 18.60 -16.06 -5.97
N ASP A 105 17.57 -16.80 -6.36
CA ASP A 105 16.38 -16.20 -6.95
C ASP A 105 15.61 -15.49 -5.84
N ALA A 106 15.05 -14.32 -6.13
CA ALA A 106 14.20 -13.60 -5.20
C ALA A 106 13.04 -12.96 -5.95
N LEU A 107 12.00 -12.62 -5.19
CA LEU A 107 10.83 -11.95 -5.72
C LEU A 107 10.81 -10.50 -5.26
N ILE A 108 10.73 -9.56 -6.21
CA ILE A 108 10.35 -8.19 -5.90
C ILE A 108 8.85 -8.19 -5.61
N ILE A 109 8.49 -7.76 -4.41
CA ILE A 109 7.10 -7.60 -3.96
C ILE A 109 6.68 -6.13 -3.86
N GLY A 110 7.58 -5.20 -4.18
CA GLY A 110 7.25 -3.78 -4.19
C GLY A 110 8.45 -2.86 -4.10
N GLU A 111 8.16 -1.59 -3.86
CA GLU A 111 9.11 -0.50 -3.67
C GLU A 111 8.82 0.18 -2.33
N PHE A 112 9.88 0.56 -1.63
CA PHE A 112 9.79 1.34 -0.40
C PHE A 112 10.93 2.36 -0.40
N TYR A 113 10.64 3.65 -0.48
CA TYR A 113 11.65 4.68 -0.63
C TYR A 113 12.15 5.16 0.73
N LEU A 114 12.70 4.24 1.51
CA LEU A 114 13.21 4.56 2.85
C LEU A 114 14.44 5.48 2.78
N TYR A 115 15.43 5.13 1.96
CA TYR A 115 16.65 5.93 1.81
C TYR A 115 16.75 6.60 0.43
N ASN A 116 16.36 5.92 -0.64
CA ASN A 116 16.42 6.43 -2.00
C ASN A 116 15.18 6.00 -2.80
N PRO A 117 14.75 6.83 -3.77
CA PRO A 117 13.84 6.37 -4.81
C PRO A 117 14.46 5.19 -5.56
N GLY A 118 13.68 4.12 -5.78
CA GLY A 118 14.10 2.92 -6.48
C GLY A 118 14.54 1.75 -5.58
N ASP A 119 14.55 1.94 -4.26
CA ASP A 119 14.77 0.87 -3.29
C ASP A 119 13.56 -0.10 -3.27
N ARG A 120 13.85 -1.40 -3.13
CA ARG A 120 12.87 -2.47 -3.39
C ARG A 120 12.59 -3.32 -2.17
N LEU A 121 11.38 -3.84 -2.09
CA LEU A 121 10.98 -4.88 -1.16
C LEU A 121 11.11 -6.24 -1.83
N LEU A 122 11.74 -7.18 -1.15
CA LEU A 122 12.03 -8.52 -1.65
C LEU A 122 11.48 -9.59 -0.73
N MET A 123 11.22 -10.76 -1.30
CA MET A 123 11.05 -12.02 -0.58
C MET A 123 11.99 -13.07 -1.15
N LEU A 124 12.51 -13.93 -0.28
CA LEU A 124 13.34 -15.07 -0.66
C LEU A 124 12.48 -16.35 -0.74
N PRO A 125 12.86 -17.32 -1.59
CA PRO A 125 12.17 -18.60 -1.69
C PRO A 125 12.09 -19.28 -0.32
N ASP A 126 10.92 -19.82 0.00
CA ASP A 126 10.66 -20.53 1.26
C ASP A 126 10.89 -19.71 2.55
N ASP A 127 11.04 -18.38 2.44
CA ASP A 127 11.18 -17.47 3.57
C ASP A 127 10.01 -16.46 3.61
N PRO A 128 9.20 -16.44 4.68
CA PRO A 128 8.12 -15.46 4.81
C PRO A 128 8.61 -14.04 5.08
N ALA A 129 9.89 -13.85 5.38
CA ALA A 129 10.46 -12.55 5.71
C ALA A 129 10.39 -11.56 4.54
N VAL A 130 10.25 -10.29 4.91
CA VAL A 130 10.35 -9.15 4.00
C VAL A 130 11.74 -8.56 4.12
N TYR A 131 12.40 -8.44 2.97
CA TYR A 131 13.72 -7.84 2.83
C TYR A 131 13.63 -6.52 2.10
N TYR A 132 14.62 -5.68 2.33
CA TYR A 132 14.79 -4.40 1.68
C TYR A 132 16.11 -4.39 0.92
N LEU A 133 16.04 -4.03 -0.36
CA LEU A 133 17.19 -3.90 -1.25
C LEU A 133 17.44 -2.43 -1.53
N GLU A 134 18.60 -1.96 -1.09
CA GLU A 134 19.13 -0.65 -1.42
C GLU A 134 19.65 -0.63 -2.87
N GLN A 135 19.10 0.25 -3.70
CA GLN A 135 19.49 0.38 -5.10
C GLN A 135 20.96 0.81 -5.25
N ARG A 136 21.45 1.66 -4.34
CA ARG A 136 22.76 2.32 -4.49
C ARG A 136 23.95 1.39 -4.30
N ASN A 137 23.88 0.49 -3.31
CA ASN A 137 24.99 -0.37 -2.91
C ASN A 137 24.66 -1.87 -3.01
N GLY A 138 23.39 -2.23 -3.28
CA GLY A 138 22.94 -3.61 -3.32
C GLY A 138 22.82 -4.28 -1.95
N ALA A 139 22.82 -3.51 -0.86
CA ALA A 139 22.67 -4.04 0.48
C ALA A 139 21.25 -4.60 0.67
N ILE A 140 21.18 -5.79 1.28
CA ILE A 140 19.93 -6.45 1.60
C ILE A 140 19.78 -6.50 3.11
N THR A 141 18.71 -5.88 3.61
CA THR A 141 18.41 -5.83 5.04
C THR A 141 17.08 -6.51 5.31
N LYS A 142 17.04 -7.40 6.30
CA LYS A 142 15.79 -8.01 6.75
C LYS A 142 14.97 -6.96 7.51
N MET A 143 13.74 -6.71 7.05
CA MET A 143 12.85 -5.69 7.62
C MET A 143 11.85 -6.28 8.61
N ALA A 144 11.35 -7.49 8.33
CA ALA A 144 10.38 -8.17 9.16
C ALA A 144 10.37 -9.67 8.89
N ASP A 145 9.87 -10.46 9.84
CA ASP A 145 9.69 -11.91 9.69
C ASP A 145 8.45 -12.30 8.86
N GLY A 146 7.64 -11.33 8.44
CA GLY A 146 6.39 -11.54 7.72
C GLY A 146 5.85 -10.24 7.12
N VAL A 147 4.94 -10.37 6.16
CA VAL A 147 4.28 -9.26 5.47
C VAL A 147 3.44 -8.44 6.45
N PHE A 148 2.68 -9.08 7.32
CA PHE A 148 1.84 -8.35 8.28
C PHE A 148 2.66 -7.66 9.35
N ASN A 149 3.75 -8.28 9.80
CA ASN A 149 4.70 -7.65 10.71
C ASN A 149 5.38 -6.43 10.04
N PHE A 150 5.75 -6.56 8.77
CA PHE A 150 6.28 -5.45 7.99
C PHE A 150 5.31 -4.27 7.97
N PHE A 151 4.06 -4.46 7.52
CA PHE A 151 3.09 -3.37 7.43
C PHE A 151 2.71 -2.80 8.80
N ASN A 152 2.30 -3.64 9.76
CA ASN A 152 1.73 -3.16 11.02
C ASN A 152 2.77 -2.69 12.05
N LYS A 153 4.04 -3.04 11.90
CA LYS A 153 5.09 -2.66 12.87
C LYS A 153 6.25 -1.95 12.21
N THR A 154 6.92 -2.61 11.27
CA THR A 154 8.16 -2.05 10.69
C THR A 154 7.88 -0.76 9.93
N LEU A 155 6.92 -0.77 9.02
CA LEU A 155 6.56 0.39 8.21
C LEU A 155 6.00 1.51 9.08
N VAL A 156 5.11 1.20 10.02
CA VAL A 156 4.55 2.16 10.98
C VAL A 156 5.66 2.89 11.76
N LYS A 157 6.70 2.17 12.20
CA LYS A 157 7.86 2.81 12.87
C LYS A 157 8.55 3.83 11.97
N TYR A 158 8.75 3.53 10.69
CA TYR A 158 9.37 4.47 9.76
C TYR A 158 8.49 5.67 9.42
N LEU A 159 7.17 5.50 9.42
CA LEU A 159 6.24 6.61 9.23
C LEU A 159 6.21 7.59 10.42
N TYR A 160 6.47 7.09 11.64
CA TYR A 160 6.53 7.92 12.85
C TYR A 160 7.94 8.37 13.26
N SER A 161 8.97 7.81 12.62
CA SER A 161 10.36 8.21 12.85
C SER A 161 10.69 9.35 11.90
N ASP A 162 10.25 10.55 12.27
CA ASP A 162 10.73 11.84 11.73
C ASP A 162 12.24 12.02 12.02
#